data_AF-A0A5P8AUT9-F1
#
_entry.id   AF-A0A5P8AUT9-F1
#
_cell.length_a   1.000
_cell.length_b   1.000
_cell.length_c   1.000
_cell.angle_alpha   90.00
_cell.angle_beta   90.00
_cell.angle_gamma   90.00
#
_symmetry.space_group_name_H-M   'P 1'
#
loop_
_entity.id
_entity.type
_entity.pdbx_description
1 polymer ?
#
loop_
_entity_poly.entity_id
_entity_poly.type
_entity_poly.pdbx_seq_one_letter_code
_entity_poly.pdbx_strand_id
1 'polypeptide(L)'
;MNKYVYYLILCGTLLLHCCGERNTKPEGNKPTNGSTIISSSTLPIENNLINNSNMTQIGTKTNTNRTTTLTADDEEEKFNTFKSGLDIILKHMENELKDHKANIKPLSEYHVEEYENTLSQYPGFIEWLSNNPQKQKELANAFTYFYDFLNDQRIKQSSTLTNQQLLINTLNCNLKAYQKSNAQCNDNNYAYNNNSVQNLKDKIYSVFLQLLKEINTKNTNEERLDAIIQDILLKPDSVIARLIGTDRLEAMIKREKLNDNQEKGLDFLKKAFINLVNADYMLYTFLLFSENEIKEALDHIYSELEKCNGNNKKQDTFKSAIRNYFNIISSKKLYDFKYKVTSGC
;
A
#
# COMPACT_ATOMS: atom_id res chain seq x y z
N MET A 1 37.27 7.54 -11.63
CA MET A 1 36.87 7.06 -12.99
C MET A 1 36.97 5.55 -13.16
N ASN A 2 37.96 4.84 -12.61
CA ASN A 2 38.13 3.39 -12.86
C ASN A 2 37.08 2.43 -12.28
N LYS A 3 36.28 2.83 -11.27
CA LYS A 3 35.24 1.93 -10.71
C LYS A 3 34.04 1.73 -11.64
N TYR A 4 33.71 2.71 -12.47
CA TYR A 4 32.57 2.62 -13.41
C TYR A 4 32.88 1.78 -14.66
N VAL A 5 34.16 1.69 -15.03
CA VAL A 5 34.61 0.87 -16.17
C VAL A 5 34.44 -0.63 -15.85
N TYR A 6 34.72 -1.06 -14.62
CA TYR A 6 34.50 -2.45 -14.21
C TYR A 6 33.02 -2.85 -14.22
N TYR A 7 32.11 -1.95 -13.82
CA TYR A 7 30.66 -2.21 -13.87
C TYR A 7 30.13 -2.30 -15.32
N LEU A 8 30.65 -1.48 -16.23
CA LEU A 8 30.27 -1.53 -17.64
C LEU A 8 30.78 -2.79 -18.35
N ILE A 9 31.98 -3.27 -18.02
CA ILE A 9 32.53 -4.52 -18.56
C ILE A 9 31.73 -5.73 -18.05
N LEU A 10 31.33 -5.74 -16.77
CA LEU A 10 30.54 -6.82 -16.17
C LEU A 10 29.12 -6.91 -16.77
N CYS A 11 28.48 -5.77 -17.05
CA CYS A 11 27.18 -5.74 -17.72
C CYS A 11 27.24 -6.20 -19.19
N GLY A 12 28.36 -5.94 -19.89
CA GLY A 12 28.55 -6.37 -21.27
C GLY A 12 28.68 -7.89 -21.43
N THR A 13 29.35 -8.56 -20.49
CA THR A 13 29.53 -10.03 -20.53
C THR A 13 28.25 -10.80 -20.19
N LEU A 14 27.37 -10.24 -19.36
CA LEU A 14 26.08 -10.85 -19.01
C LEU A 14 25.08 -10.81 -20.17
N LEU A 15 25.12 -9.78 -21.03
CA LEU A 15 24.24 -9.66 -22.19
C LEU A 15 24.65 -10.57 -23.36
N LEU A 16 25.94 -10.92 -23.48
CA LEU A 16 26.42 -11.83 -24.52
C LEU A 16 26.16 -13.32 -24.20
N HIS A 17 25.91 -13.67 -22.94
CA HIS A 17 25.65 -15.06 -22.56
C HIS A 17 24.19 -15.51 -22.82
N CYS A 18 23.26 -14.56 -23.04
CA CYS A 18 21.85 -14.87 -23.31
C CYS A 18 21.52 -15.05 -24.81
N CYS A 19 22.51 -14.99 -25.70
CA CYS A 19 22.31 -15.17 -27.15
C CYS A 19 23.28 -16.16 -27.78
N GLY A 20 23.50 -17.31 -27.12
CA GLY A 20 24.30 -18.41 -27.65
C GLY A 20 23.63 -19.76 -27.42
N GLU A 21 22.75 -20.17 -28.34
CA GLU A 21 22.91 -21.39 -29.16
C GLU A 21 21.70 -21.59 -30.07
N ARG A 22 22.00 -21.63 -31.38
CA ARG A 22 21.06 -21.94 -32.46
C ARG A 22 20.96 -23.45 -32.64
N ASN A 23 19.73 -23.91 -32.80
CA ASN A 23 19.29 -24.95 -33.75
C ASN A 23 20.15 -26.22 -33.90
N THR A 24 19.72 -27.31 -33.25
CA THR A 24 19.93 -28.67 -33.77
C THR A 24 18.64 -29.20 -34.36
N LYS A 25 18.64 -29.32 -35.69
CA LYS A 25 17.65 -29.99 -36.53
C LYS A 25 17.87 -31.51 -36.43
N PRO A 26 16.84 -32.35 -36.28
CA PRO A 26 16.95 -33.76 -36.66
C PRO A 26 16.34 -33.99 -38.04
N GLU A 27 17.12 -34.63 -38.88
CA GLU A 27 16.73 -35.21 -40.17
C GLU A 27 15.64 -36.27 -39.99
N GLY A 28 14.80 -36.40 -41.02
CA GLY A 28 13.65 -37.29 -41.04
C GLY A 28 14.00 -38.77 -41.18
N ASN A 29 13.02 -39.60 -40.82
CA ASN A 29 12.90 -40.97 -41.30
C ASN A 29 11.43 -41.27 -41.65
N LYS A 30 11.27 -42.02 -42.74
CA LYS A 30 10.05 -42.42 -43.45
C LYS A 30 9.12 -43.35 -42.65
N PRO A 31 7.86 -43.55 -43.12
CA PRO A 31 6.80 -44.23 -42.37
C PRO A 31 6.83 -45.75 -42.56
N THR A 32 6.37 -46.50 -41.55
CA THR A 32 5.98 -47.90 -41.69
C THR A 32 4.61 -48.12 -41.07
N ASN A 33 3.70 -48.60 -41.93
CA ASN A 33 2.36 -49.08 -41.60
C ASN A 33 2.40 -50.26 -40.62
N GLY A 34 1.38 -50.36 -39.77
CA GLY A 34 0.97 -51.62 -39.16
C GLY A 34 0.15 -51.49 -37.88
N SER A 35 -1.20 -51.49 -38.04
CA SER A 35 -2.21 -52.09 -37.14
C SER A 35 -2.32 -51.54 -35.68
N THR A 36 -3.46 -51.41 -35.00
CA THR A 36 -4.82 -51.93 -35.13
C THR A 36 -5.76 -50.98 -34.37
N ILE A 37 -6.99 -50.87 -34.86
CA ILE A 37 -8.18 -50.25 -34.26
C ILE A 37 -8.48 -50.82 -32.86
N ILE A 38 -8.73 -49.96 -31.86
CA ILE A 38 -9.86 -50.10 -30.93
C ILE A 38 -10.49 -48.72 -30.67
N SER A 39 -11.79 -48.68 -30.91
CA SER A 39 -12.73 -47.57 -30.87
C SER A 39 -13.06 -47.04 -29.47
N SER A 40 -13.78 -45.91 -29.51
CA SER A 40 -14.71 -45.32 -28.53
C SER A 40 -14.05 -44.38 -27.51
N SER A 41 -14.50 -43.15 -27.30
CA SER A 41 -15.84 -42.56 -27.51
C SER A 41 -15.77 -41.02 -27.58
N THR A 42 -16.50 -40.47 -28.56
CA THR A 42 -17.27 -39.20 -28.55
C THR A 42 -16.78 -37.97 -27.77
N LEU A 43 -16.19 -37.01 -28.51
CA LEU A 43 -16.60 -35.61 -28.78
C LEU A 43 -17.49 -34.83 -27.77
N PRO A 44 -17.49 -33.46 -27.77
CA PRO A 44 -16.87 -32.56 -28.75
C PRO A 44 -16.02 -31.40 -28.19
N ILE A 45 -15.00 -31.06 -28.97
CA ILE A 45 -14.46 -29.70 -29.09
C ILE A 45 -15.45 -28.90 -29.94
N GLU A 46 -15.89 -27.75 -29.47
CA GLU A 46 -16.37 -26.66 -30.33
C GLU A 46 -15.33 -25.54 -30.31
N ASN A 47 -14.64 -25.39 -31.43
CA ASN A 47 -13.89 -24.19 -31.78
C ASN A 47 -14.88 -23.05 -32.02
N ASN A 48 -14.56 -21.83 -31.58
CA ASN A 48 -14.61 -20.67 -32.46
C ASN A 48 -13.85 -19.48 -31.86
N LEU A 49 -12.77 -19.10 -32.55
CA LEU A 49 -12.15 -17.77 -32.49
C LEU A 49 -13.17 -16.69 -32.86
N ILE A 50 -13.38 -15.67 -32.03
CA ILE A 50 -13.80 -14.33 -32.49
C ILE A 50 -13.16 -13.23 -31.62
N ASN A 51 -12.20 -12.53 -32.23
CA ASN A 51 -11.88 -11.09 -32.19
C ASN A 51 -11.92 -10.28 -30.88
N ASN A 52 -10.74 -9.73 -30.58
CA ASN A 52 -10.55 -8.41 -29.98
C ASN A 52 -11.43 -7.35 -30.66
N SER A 53 -12.34 -6.76 -29.88
CA SER A 53 -12.77 -5.35 -29.90
C SER A 53 -14.11 -5.29 -29.19
N ASN A 54 -14.16 -4.79 -27.95
CA ASN A 54 -15.36 -4.14 -27.39
C ASN A 54 -14.96 -3.27 -26.21
N MET A 55 -14.54 -2.07 -26.58
CA MET A 55 -14.63 -0.87 -25.76
C MET A 55 -16.13 -0.51 -25.67
N THR A 56 -16.82 -1.00 -24.66
CA THR A 56 -18.23 -0.67 -24.43
C THR A 56 -18.34 0.45 -23.41
N GLN A 57 -18.60 1.64 -23.96
CA GLN A 57 -19.38 2.75 -23.43
C GLN A 57 -19.51 2.85 -21.90
N ILE A 58 -18.83 3.87 -21.38
CA ILE A 58 -19.12 4.51 -20.09
C ILE A 58 -20.54 5.05 -20.16
N GLY A 59 -21.49 4.24 -19.73
CA GLY A 59 -22.81 4.70 -19.31
C GLY A 59 -22.65 5.61 -18.10
N THR A 60 -23.26 6.78 -18.19
CA THR A 60 -23.53 7.71 -17.10
C THR A 60 -23.87 6.97 -15.81
N LYS A 61 -22.92 6.95 -14.86
CA LYS A 61 -23.21 6.60 -13.47
C LYS A 61 -23.51 7.90 -12.73
N THR A 62 -24.79 8.03 -12.41
CA THR A 62 -25.31 8.84 -11.30
C THR A 62 -24.38 8.77 -10.10
N ASN A 63 -24.16 9.94 -9.48
CA ASN A 63 -23.59 10.10 -8.14
C ASN A 63 -24.19 9.07 -7.20
N THR A 64 -23.50 7.95 -7.05
CA THR A 64 -23.74 7.06 -5.93
C THR A 64 -22.75 7.55 -4.90
N ASN A 65 -23.26 8.28 -3.91
CA ASN A 65 -22.59 8.39 -2.62
C ASN A 65 -22.26 6.97 -2.20
N ARG A 66 -21.04 6.51 -2.45
CA ARG A 66 -20.55 5.23 -1.97
C ARG A 66 -20.16 5.42 -0.52
N THR A 67 -21.15 5.82 0.28
CA THR A 67 -21.14 5.68 1.72
C THR A 67 -21.30 4.18 1.95
N THR A 68 -20.19 3.46 2.03
CA THR A 68 -20.19 2.18 2.76
C THR A 68 -20.51 2.55 4.20
N THR A 69 -21.81 2.58 4.52
CA THR A 69 -22.28 2.73 5.89
C THR A 69 -21.82 1.46 6.62
N LEU A 70 -20.70 1.57 7.34
CA LEU A 70 -20.19 0.47 8.15
C LEU A 70 -21.25 0.13 9.20
N THR A 71 -21.48 -1.16 9.41
CA THR A 71 -22.36 -1.60 10.49
C THR A 71 -21.66 -1.39 11.83
N ALA A 72 -22.41 -1.30 12.93
CA ALA A 72 -21.84 -1.19 14.26
C ALA A 72 -20.85 -2.36 14.54
N ASP A 73 -21.20 -3.56 14.07
CA ASP A 73 -20.39 -4.76 14.22
C ASP A 73 -19.05 -4.65 13.44
N ASP A 74 -19.07 -4.09 12.23
CA ASP A 74 -17.84 -3.85 11.43
C ASP A 74 -16.93 -2.80 12.09
N GLU A 75 -17.52 -1.76 12.68
CA GLU A 75 -16.78 -0.69 13.38
C GLU A 75 -16.12 -1.24 14.66
N GLU A 76 -16.85 -2.08 15.40
CA GLU A 76 -16.36 -2.74 16.60
C GLU A 76 -15.20 -3.71 16.29
N GLU A 77 -15.31 -4.54 15.24
CA GLU A 77 -14.24 -5.46 14.84
C GLU A 77 -12.93 -4.72 14.51
N LYS A 78 -13.04 -3.60 13.79
CA LYS A 78 -11.89 -2.75 13.44
C LYS A 78 -11.25 -2.12 14.66
N PHE A 79 -12.05 -1.58 15.57
CA PHE A 79 -11.57 -1.02 16.83
C PHE A 79 -10.87 -2.09 17.68
N ASN A 80 -11.47 -3.26 17.84
CA ASN A 80 -10.90 -4.37 18.59
C ASN A 80 -9.59 -4.88 17.97
N THR A 81 -9.49 -4.90 16.64
CA THR A 81 -8.26 -5.25 15.92
C THR A 81 -7.16 -4.21 16.16
N PHE A 82 -7.49 -2.91 16.06
CA PHE A 82 -6.58 -1.81 16.37
C PHE A 82 -6.05 -1.91 17.81
N LYS A 83 -6.96 -2.01 18.79
CA LYS A 83 -6.66 -2.12 20.21
C LYS A 83 -5.77 -3.35 20.50
N SER A 84 -6.11 -4.51 19.93
CA SER A 84 -5.33 -5.73 20.12
C SER A 84 -3.89 -5.59 19.61
N GLY A 85 -3.68 -4.89 18.50
CA GLY A 85 -2.33 -4.63 18.00
C GLY A 85 -1.50 -3.80 18.97
N LEU A 86 -2.08 -2.72 19.52
CA LEU A 86 -1.42 -1.88 20.53
C LEU A 86 -1.12 -2.65 21.82
N ASP A 87 -2.11 -3.38 22.34
CA ASP A 87 -1.99 -4.17 23.58
C ASP A 87 -0.82 -5.17 23.53
N ILE A 88 -0.56 -5.79 22.36
CA ILE A 88 0.57 -6.70 22.18
C ILE A 88 1.92 -5.97 22.28
N ILE A 89 2.05 -4.79 21.66
CA ILE A 89 3.29 -4.01 21.72
C ILE A 89 3.51 -3.47 23.14
N LEU A 90 2.47 -2.98 23.82
CA LEU A 90 2.56 -2.51 25.20
C LEU A 90 3.02 -3.60 26.16
N LYS A 91 2.45 -4.80 26.06
CA LYS A 91 2.87 -5.94 26.87
C LYS A 91 4.35 -6.26 26.63
N HIS A 92 4.84 -6.11 25.40
CA HIS A 92 6.27 -6.27 25.13
C HIS A 92 7.10 -5.18 25.82
N MET A 93 6.71 -3.91 25.71
CA MET A 93 7.39 -2.80 26.39
C MET A 93 7.45 -3.00 27.92
N GLU A 94 6.36 -3.44 28.53
CA GLU A 94 6.28 -3.74 29.97
C GLU A 94 7.28 -4.84 30.37
N ASN A 95 7.35 -5.93 29.59
CA ASN A 95 8.30 -7.02 29.86
C ASN A 95 9.76 -6.57 29.70
N GLU A 96 10.06 -5.79 28.66
CA GLU A 96 11.41 -5.25 28.44
C GLU A 96 11.85 -4.32 29.59
N LEU A 97 10.94 -3.47 30.11
CA LEU A 97 11.21 -2.65 31.29
C LEU A 97 11.42 -3.49 32.55
N LYS A 98 10.65 -4.57 32.72
CA LYS A 98 10.81 -5.48 33.85
C LYS A 98 12.16 -6.18 33.81
N ASP A 99 12.57 -6.68 32.64
CA ASP A 99 13.87 -7.31 32.43
C ASP A 99 15.02 -6.32 32.65
N HIS A 100 14.84 -5.05 32.23
CA HIS A 100 15.78 -3.97 32.50
C HIS A 100 15.93 -3.71 34.01
N LYS A 101 14.83 -3.54 34.74
CA LYS A 101 14.82 -3.33 36.20
C LYS A 101 15.42 -4.51 36.97
N ALA A 102 15.30 -5.72 36.43
CA ALA A 102 15.91 -6.93 36.97
C ALA A 102 17.39 -7.14 36.55
N ASN A 103 17.98 -6.22 35.78
CA ASN A 103 19.33 -6.34 35.20
C ASN A 103 19.53 -7.57 34.29
N ILE A 104 18.45 -8.10 33.71
CA ILE A 104 18.48 -9.24 32.77
C ILE A 104 18.86 -8.76 31.37
N LYS A 105 18.26 -7.66 30.92
CA LYS A 105 18.47 -7.10 29.59
C LYS A 105 18.52 -5.56 29.68
N PRO A 106 19.67 -4.92 29.43
CA PRO A 106 19.75 -3.47 29.54
C PRO A 106 18.99 -2.78 28.40
N LEU A 107 18.24 -1.74 28.74
CA LEU A 107 17.67 -0.75 27.83
C LEU A 107 18.46 0.55 27.97
N SER A 108 18.55 1.34 26.91
CA SER A 108 19.08 2.70 27.03
C SER A 108 18.08 3.59 27.78
N GLU A 109 18.57 4.60 28.48
CA GLU A 109 17.74 5.57 29.22
C GLU A 109 16.60 6.17 28.39
N TYR A 110 16.88 6.53 27.12
CA TYR A 110 15.85 7.00 26.18
C TYR A 110 14.67 6.02 26.00
N HIS A 111 14.96 4.71 25.87
CA HIS A 111 13.92 3.69 25.69
C HIS A 111 13.17 3.43 26.99
N VAL A 112 13.83 3.57 28.14
CA VAL A 112 13.19 3.47 29.45
C VAL A 112 12.14 4.57 29.59
N GLU A 113 12.53 5.83 29.36
CA GLU A 113 11.63 6.98 29.41
C GLU A 113 10.47 6.85 28.41
N GLU A 114 10.77 6.48 27.15
CA GLU A 114 9.76 6.28 26.12
C GLU A 114 8.72 5.21 26.52
N TYR A 115 9.18 4.07 27.06
CA TYR A 115 8.28 2.97 27.44
C TYR A 115 7.47 3.31 28.69
N GLU A 116 8.09 3.92 29.71
CA GLU A 116 7.39 4.31 30.93
C GLU A 116 6.32 5.37 30.65
N ASN A 117 6.62 6.36 29.80
CA ASN A 117 5.63 7.34 29.38
C ASN A 117 4.46 6.67 28.63
N THR A 118 4.75 5.83 27.65
CA THR A 118 3.73 5.10 26.88
C THR A 118 2.81 4.27 27.77
N LEU A 119 3.37 3.50 28.70
CA LEU A 119 2.62 2.66 29.63
C LEU A 119 1.78 3.47 30.62
N SER A 120 2.20 4.69 30.94
CA SER A 120 1.43 5.60 31.81
C SER A 120 0.23 6.23 31.10
N GLN A 121 0.38 6.60 29.82
CA GLN A 121 -0.64 7.35 29.08
C GLN A 121 -1.67 6.45 28.40
N TYR A 122 -1.25 5.29 27.90
CA TYR A 122 -2.13 4.42 27.11
C TYR A 122 -3.41 3.98 27.84
N PRO A 123 -3.39 3.53 29.12
CA PRO A 123 -4.59 3.05 29.78
C PRO A 123 -5.71 4.09 29.84
N GLY A 124 -5.37 5.34 30.18
CA GLY A 124 -6.36 6.43 30.22
C GLY A 124 -6.87 6.81 28.84
N PHE A 125 -6.02 6.77 27.81
CA PHE A 125 -6.44 7.03 26.43
C PHE A 125 -7.38 5.96 25.89
N ILE A 126 -7.05 4.67 26.07
CA ILE A 126 -7.88 3.59 25.55
C ILE A 126 -9.20 3.46 26.32
N GLU A 127 -9.21 3.70 27.64
CA GLU A 127 -10.44 3.76 28.44
C GLU A 127 -11.34 4.91 27.99
N TRP A 128 -10.76 6.10 27.78
CA TRP A 128 -11.51 7.23 27.22
C TRP A 128 -12.10 6.89 25.85
N LEU A 129 -11.33 6.27 24.94
CA LEU A 129 -11.86 5.83 23.64
C LEU A 129 -13.01 4.83 23.85
N SER A 130 -12.84 3.81 24.70
CA SER A 130 -13.86 2.81 25.00
C SER A 130 -15.17 3.41 25.54
N ASN A 131 -15.11 4.56 26.21
CA ASN A 131 -16.28 5.28 26.73
C ASN A 131 -16.85 6.34 25.76
N ASN A 132 -16.26 6.52 24.57
CA ASN A 132 -16.69 7.49 23.57
C ASN A 132 -16.98 6.83 22.21
N PRO A 133 -18.19 6.25 22.00
CA PRO A 133 -18.52 5.50 20.78
C PRO A 133 -18.35 6.28 19.47
N GLN A 134 -18.64 7.59 19.47
CA GLN A 134 -18.42 8.43 18.29
C GLN A 134 -16.93 8.54 17.94
N LYS A 135 -16.05 8.59 18.94
CA LYS A 135 -14.60 8.64 18.75
C LYS A 135 -14.02 7.28 18.34
N GLN A 136 -14.61 6.18 18.81
CA GLN A 136 -14.29 4.84 18.29
C GLN A 136 -14.64 4.72 16.80
N LYS A 137 -15.83 5.21 16.41
CA LYS A 137 -16.27 5.22 15.01
C LYS A 137 -15.33 6.04 14.14
N GLU A 138 -14.94 7.23 14.61
CA GLU A 138 -13.96 8.10 13.94
C GLU A 138 -12.63 7.35 13.68
N LEU A 139 -12.09 6.71 14.72
CA LEU A 139 -10.88 5.90 14.63
C LEU A 139 -11.03 4.68 13.70
N ALA A 140 -12.13 3.94 13.82
CA ALA A 140 -12.39 2.75 13.00
C ALA A 140 -12.53 3.10 11.52
N ASN A 141 -13.15 4.24 11.21
CA ASN A 141 -13.23 4.77 9.85
C ASN A 141 -11.84 5.07 9.29
N ALA A 142 -11.01 5.79 10.03
CA ALA A 142 -9.63 6.08 9.62
C ALA A 142 -8.78 4.82 9.48
N PHE A 143 -8.94 3.85 10.38
CA PHE A 143 -8.20 2.58 10.39
C PHE A 143 -8.63 1.63 9.26
N THR A 144 -9.79 1.86 8.63
CA THR A 144 -10.36 0.98 7.60
C THR A 144 -9.38 0.70 6.47
N TYR A 145 -8.59 1.68 6.02
CA TYR A 145 -7.63 1.45 4.95
C TYR A 145 -6.55 0.44 5.34
N PHE A 146 -6.02 0.53 6.55
CA PHE A 146 -5.04 -0.46 7.00
C PHE A 146 -5.69 -1.80 7.34
N TYR A 147 -6.90 -1.80 7.91
CA TYR A 147 -7.66 -3.02 8.18
C TYR A 147 -7.95 -3.82 6.91
N ASP A 148 -8.43 -3.17 5.86
CA ASP A 148 -8.72 -3.81 4.58
C ASP A 148 -7.44 -4.37 3.94
N PHE A 149 -6.29 -3.70 4.13
CA PHE A 149 -4.99 -4.23 3.74
C PHE A 149 -4.66 -5.53 4.48
N LEU A 150 -4.81 -5.55 5.80
CA LEU A 150 -4.61 -6.75 6.60
C LEU A 150 -5.54 -7.90 6.13
N ASN A 151 -6.78 -7.56 5.77
CA ASN A 151 -7.75 -8.54 5.25
C ASN A 151 -7.36 -9.09 3.87
N ASP A 152 -6.88 -8.25 2.94
CA ASP A 152 -6.40 -8.72 1.63
C ASP A 152 -5.23 -9.70 1.78
N GLN A 153 -4.29 -9.38 2.67
CA GLN A 153 -3.14 -10.24 2.93
C GLN A 153 -3.60 -11.58 3.53
N ARG A 154 -4.56 -11.55 4.45
CA ARG A 154 -5.15 -12.74 5.06
C ARG A 154 -5.80 -13.65 4.02
N ILE A 155 -6.59 -13.08 3.10
CA ILE A 155 -7.28 -13.83 2.04
C ILE A 155 -6.27 -14.47 1.10
N LYS A 156 -5.21 -13.74 0.69
CA LYS A 156 -4.17 -14.26 -0.20
C LYS A 156 -3.38 -15.44 0.38
N GLN A 157 -3.24 -15.49 1.71
CA GLN A 157 -2.47 -16.52 2.40
C GLN A 157 -3.29 -17.77 2.76
N SER A 158 -4.62 -17.75 2.56
CA SER A 158 -5.55 -18.83 2.89
C SER A 158 -5.68 -19.11 4.40
N SER A 159 -5.76 -18.05 5.20
CA SER A 159 -5.90 -18.16 6.66
C SER A 159 -7.36 -18.44 7.11
N THR A 160 -7.54 -19.47 7.95
CA THR A 160 -8.79 -19.73 8.70
C THR A 160 -8.97 -18.81 9.92
N LEU A 161 -7.94 -18.04 10.28
CA LEU A 161 -7.97 -17.09 11.39
C LEU A 161 -8.71 -15.81 11.02
N THR A 162 -9.17 -15.07 12.03
CA THR A 162 -9.66 -13.69 11.87
C THR A 162 -8.51 -12.72 11.65
N ASN A 163 -8.79 -11.51 11.16
CA ASN A 163 -7.77 -10.44 11.01
C ASN A 163 -7.06 -10.15 12.33
N GLN A 164 -7.82 -10.03 13.42
CA GLN A 164 -7.29 -9.81 14.76
C GLN A 164 -6.34 -10.92 15.21
N GLN A 165 -6.72 -12.20 15.03
CA GLN A 165 -5.89 -13.34 15.41
C GLN A 165 -4.59 -13.38 14.60
N LEU A 166 -4.68 -13.21 13.28
CA LEU A 166 -3.52 -13.23 12.40
C LEU A 166 -2.56 -12.06 12.69
N LEU A 167 -3.10 -10.88 13.01
CA LEU A 167 -2.33 -9.74 13.47
C LEU A 167 -1.58 -10.04 14.78
N ILE A 168 -2.28 -10.55 15.80
CA ILE A 168 -1.69 -10.91 17.10
C ILE A 168 -0.53 -11.90 16.91
N ASN A 169 -0.75 -12.96 16.13
CA ASN A 169 0.28 -13.95 15.84
C ASN A 169 1.47 -13.32 15.11
N THR A 170 1.21 -12.44 14.15
CA THR A 170 2.24 -11.73 13.39
C THR A 170 3.13 -10.86 14.28
N LEU A 171 2.53 -10.07 15.16
CA LEU A 171 3.27 -9.23 16.10
C LEU A 171 4.08 -10.07 17.07
N ASN A 172 3.50 -11.13 17.64
CA ASN A 172 4.23 -12.08 18.50
C ASN A 172 5.40 -12.75 17.77
N CYS A 173 5.23 -13.07 16.49
CA CYS A 173 6.30 -13.62 15.66
C CYS A 173 7.44 -12.63 15.44
N ASN A 174 7.12 -11.35 15.25
CA ASN A 174 8.12 -10.30 15.14
C ASN A 174 8.96 -10.18 16.42
N LEU A 175 8.26 -10.11 17.56
CA LEU A 175 8.86 -9.97 18.88
C LEU A 175 9.76 -11.16 19.26
N LYS A 176 9.39 -12.38 18.84
CA LYS A 176 10.16 -13.61 19.11
C LYS A 176 11.34 -13.83 18.16
N ALA A 177 11.41 -13.14 17.01
CA ALA A 177 12.44 -13.35 16.00
C ALA A 177 13.87 -13.11 16.54
N TYR A 178 14.00 -12.32 17.61
CA TYR A 178 15.27 -12.09 18.31
C TYR A 178 15.71 -13.23 19.22
N GLN A 179 14.86 -14.24 19.49
CA GLN A 179 15.09 -15.24 20.55
C GLN A 179 15.30 -16.68 20.03
N LYS A 180 14.92 -17.01 18.79
CA LYS A 180 15.22 -18.22 17.98
C LYS A 180 14.20 -18.32 16.84
N SER A 181 14.55 -18.91 15.70
CA SER A 181 13.60 -19.12 14.60
C SER A 181 12.42 -19.99 15.05
N ASN A 182 11.23 -19.40 15.19
CA ASN A 182 10.01 -20.16 15.43
C ASN A 182 9.47 -20.66 14.08
N ALA A 183 9.55 -21.97 13.84
CA ALA A 183 9.05 -22.59 12.60
C ALA A 183 7.57 -22.24 12.33
N GLN A 184 6.76 -22.09 13.39
CA GLN A 184 5.36 -21.70 13.29
C GLN A 184 5.18 -20.30 12.69
N CYS A 185 6.13 -19.39 12.91
CA CYS A 185 6.08 -18.05 12.33
C CYS A 185 6.28 -18.04 10.81
N ASN A 186 6.78 -19.13 10.22
CA ASN A 186 6.93 -19.28 8.78
C ASN A 186 5.71 -19.99 8.15
N ASP A 187 4.73 -20.41 8.95
CA ASP A 187 3.47 -20.97 8.47
C ASP A 187 2.55 -19.84 7.99
N ASN A 188 2.15 -19.91 6.72
CA ASN A 188 1.24 -18.96 6.08
C ASN A 188 -0.16 -18.93 6.73
N ASN A 189 -0.53 -19.98 7.47
CA ASN A 189 -1.78 -20.05 8.22
C ASN A 189 -1.68 -19.47 9.63
N TYR A 190 -0.48 -19.07 10.06
CA TYR A 190 -0.25 -18.61 11.43
C TYR A 190 0.04 -17.12 11.52
N ALA A 191 0.87 -16.57 10.64
CA ALA A 191 1.26 -15.16 10.63
C ALA A 191 1.39 -14.63 9.19
N TYR A 192 1.27 -13.32 9.03
CA TYR A 192 1.50 -12.67 7.73
C TYR A 192 2.91 -12.99 7.23
N ASN A 193 3.01 -13.70 6.11
CA ASN A 193 4.28 -14.09 5.50
C ASN A 193 4.51 -13.37 4.16
N ASN A 194 5.78 -13.14 3.79
CA ASN A 194 6.12 -12.60 2.46
C ASN A 194 7.43 -13.21 1.94
N ASN A 195 7.43 -13.61 0.66
CA ASN A 195 8.57 -14.21 -0.05
C ASN A 195 9.54 -13.16 -0.65
N SER A 196 9.42 -11.85 -0.39
CA SER A 196 10.42 -10.89 -0.88
C SER A 196 10.68 -9.65 0.01
N VAL A 197 11.99 -9.45 0.23
CA VAL A 197 12.84 -8.24 0.43
C VAL A 197 12.50 -7.20 1.52
N GLN A 198 11.30 -7.13 2.10
CA GLN A 198 11.09 -6.46 3.40
C GLN A 198 10.02 -7.19 4.20
N ASN A 199 10.36 -7.65 5.40
CA ASN A 199 9.52 -8.48 6.24
C ASN A 199 8.22 -7.73 6.59
N LEU A 200 7.09 -8.15 6.01
CA LEU A 200 5.76 -7.57 6.26
C LEU A 200 5.46 -7.50 7.76
N LYS A 201 5.95 -8.47 8.54
CA LYS A 201 5.85 -8.51 10.00
C LYS A 201 6.54 -7.29 10.64
N ASP A 202 7.74 -6.93 10.18
CA ASP A 202 8.50 -5.78 10.69
C ASP A 202 7.76 -4.46 10.38
N LYS A 203 7.16 -4.36 9.18
CA LYS A 203 6.37 -3.19 8.81
C LYS A 203 5.12 -3.05 9.66
N ILE A 204 4.37 -4.15 9.85
CA ILE A 204 3.19 -4.16 10.71
C ILE A 204 3.58 -3.80 12.14
N TYR A 205 4.64 -4.38 12.69
CA TYR A 205 5.19 -4.00 13.99
C TYR A 205 5.51 -2.50 14.08
N SER A 206 6.18 -1.97 13.06
CA SER A 206 6.54 -0.54 13.00
C SER A 206 5.31 0.38 12.98
N VAL A 207 4.22 -0.02 12.32
CA VAL A 207 2.95 0.73 12.35
C VAL A 207 2.43 0.85 13.78
N PHE A 208 2.29 -0.26 14.51
CA PHE A 208 1.74 -0.24 15.86
C PHE A 208 2.66 0.43 16.87
N LEU A 209 3.98 0.30 16.70
CA LEU A 209 4.94 1.05 17.49
C LEU A 209 4.80 2.57 17.27
N GLN A 210 4.62 3.01 16.02
CA GLN A 210 4.44 4.44 15.72
C GLN A 210 3.11 4.98 16.26
N LEU A 211 2.03 4.19 16.18
CA LEU A 211 0.74 4.54 16.78
C LEU A 211 0.85 4.76 18.29
N LEU A 212 1.59 3.91 19.01
CA LEU A 212 1.84 4.10 20.45
C LEU A 212 2.67 5.34 20.75
N LYS A 213 3.69 5.62 19.94
CA LYS A 213 4.51 6.84 20.11
C LYS A 213 3.65 8.10 19.98
N GLU A 214 2.69 8.10 19.06
CA GLU A 214 1.82 9.25 18.82
C GLU A 214 0.88 9.55 20.01
N ILE A 215 0.51 8.54 20.80
CA ILE A 215 -0.27 8.74 22.04
C ILE A 215 0.46 9.65 23.03
N ASN A 216 1.80 9.70 22.98
CA ASN A 216 2.62 10.48 23.92
C ASN A 216 2.93 11.90 23.43
N THR A 217 2.55 12.29 22.22
CA THR A 217 2.95 13.58 21.65
C THR A 217 2.05 14.74 22.07
N LYS A 218 0.87 14.44 22.64
CA LYS A 218 -0.18 15.42 22.96
C LYS A 218 -0.72 15.29 24.40
N ASN A 219 -1.34 16.37 24.88
CA ASN A 219 -1.75 16.52 26.27
C ASN A 219 -3.17 16.02 26.53
N THR A 220 -4.07 16.16 25.55
CA THR A 220 -5.47 15.72 25.67
C THR A 220 -5.74 14.47 24.85
N ASN A 221 -6.75 13.69 25.22
CA ASN A 221 -7.10 12.48 24.48
C ASN A 221 -7.64 12.78 23.07
N GLU A 222 -8.33 13.91 22.92
CA GLU A 222 -8.80 14.42 21.63
C GLU A 222 -7.64 14.75 20.70
N GLU A 223 -6.62 15.47 21.17
CA GLU A 223 -5.42 15.77 20.38
C GLU A 223 -4.64 14.50 20.03
N ARG A 224 -4.56 13.51 20.94
CA ARG A 224 -3.91 12.22 20.67
C ARG A 224 -4.63 11.45 19.57
N LEU A 225 -5.95 11.42 19.61
CA LEU A 225 -6.77 10.79 18.59
C LEU A 225 -6.58 11.47 17.23
N ASP A 226 -6.63 12.81 17.21
CA ASP A 226 -6.42 13.58 15.98
C ASP A 226 -5.03 13.31 15.40
N ALA A 227 -3.99 13.30 16.21
CA ALA A 227 -2.62 12.96 15.78
C ALA A 227 -2.53 11.53 15.21
N ILE A 228 -3.10 10.52 15.88
CA ILE A 228 -3.15 9.16 15.34
C ILE A 228 -3.80 9.13 13.95
N ILE A 229 -4.94 9.82 13.81
CA ILE A 229 -5.70 9.82 12.56
C ILE A 229 -4.93 10.59 11.47
N GLN A 230 -4.54 11.82 11.74
CA GLN A 230 -4.00 12.73 10.74
C GLN A 230 -2.53 12.50 10.43
N ASP A 231 -1.72 12.09 11.41
CA ASP A 231 -0.27 11.93 11.23
C ASP A 231 0.14 10.49 10.88
N ILE A 232 -0.68 9.48 11.22
CA ILE A 232 -0.35 8.07 10.98
C ILE A 232 -1.32 7.42 9.99
N LEU A 233 -2.61 7.39 10.31
CA LEU A 233 -3.60 6.61 9.56
C LEU A 233 -3.91 7.20 8.17
N LEU A 234 -4.05 8.53 8.09
CA LEU A 234 -4.50 9.23 6.89
C LEU A 234 -3.44 10.13 6.24
N LYS A 235 -2.21 10.11 6.76
CA LYS A 235 -1.12 10.93 6.23
C LYS A 235 -0.56 10.31 4.94
N PRO A 236 -0.51 11.04 3.80
CA PRO A 236 -0.10 10.50 2.51
C PRO A 236 1.31 9.90 2.46
N ASP A 237 2.25 10.36 3.29
CA ASP A 237 3.65 9.91 3.28
C ASP A 237 4.01 8.98 4.46
N SER A 238 3.00 8.51 5.21
CA SER A 238 3.15 7.70 6.42
C SER A 238 3.67 6.28 6.14
N VAL A 239 4.04 5.59 7.22
CA VAL A 239 4.39 4.16 7.16
C VAL A 239 3.24 3.31 6.61
N ILE A 240 1.98 3.67 6.90
CA ILE A 240 0.79 2.98 6.41
C ILE A 240 0.61 3.24 4.92
N ALA A 241 0.74 4.49 4.46
CA ALA A 241 0.63 4.84 3.06
C ALA A 241 1.62 4.05 2.18
N ARG A 242 2.84 3.82 2.70
CA ARG A 242 3.86 3.01 2.03
C ARG A 242 3.56 1.50 2.01
N LEU A 243 2.63 1.05 2.84
CA LEU A 243 2.31 -0.36 3.04
C LEU A 243 1.04 -0.78 2.29
N ILE A 244 0.00 0.05 2.29
CA ILE A 244 -1.34 -0.30 1.80
C ILE A 244 -1.47 -0.40 0.28
N GLY A 245 -0.46 0.04 -0.47
CA GLY A 245 -0.42 0.03 -1.93
C GLY A 245 -1.13 1.21 -2.58
N THR A 246 -0.84 1.44 -3.86
CA THR A 246 -1.28 2.63 -4.62
C THR A 246 -2.79 2.79 -4.69
N ASP A 247 -3.53 1.72 -5.00
CA ASP A 247 -4.99 1.79 -5.18
C ASP A 247 -5.70 2.25 -3.90
N ARG A 248 -5.25 1.75 -2.74
CA ARG A 248 -5.84 2.09 -1.46
C ARG A 248 -5.41 3.46 -0.98
N LEU A 249 -4.16 3.84 -1.25
CA LEU A 249 -3.67 5.20 -1.00
C LEU A 249 -4.44 6.24 -1.83
N GLU A 250 -4.72 5.94 -3.10
CA GLU A 250 -5.56 6.80 -3.95
C GLU A 250 -6.97 6.95 -3.37
N ALA A 251 -7.61 5.84 -2.99
CA ALA A 251 -8.95 5.86 -2.40
C ALA A 251 -9.01 6.68 -1.12
N MET A 252 -8.00 6.54 -0.25
CA MET A 252 -7.85 7.31 0.99
C MET A 252 -7.71 8.81 0.69
N ILE A 253 -6.79 9.19 -0.21
CA ILE A 253 -6.57 10.60 -0.53
C ILE A 253 -7.82 11.22 -1.15
N LYS A 254 -8.45 10.55 -2.13
CA LYS A 254 -9.69 11.03 -2.75
C LYS A 254 -10.77 11.31 -1.71
N ARG A 255 -11.07 10.32 -0.87
CA ARG A 255 -12.17 10.41 0.10
C ARG A 255 -11.90 11.38 1.24
N GLU A 256 -10.69 11.38 1.78
CA GLU A 256 -10.41 12.09 3.04
C GLU A 256 -9.81 13.47 2.83
N LYS A 257 -9.14 13.71 1.68
CA LYS A 257 -8.27 14.87 1.49
C LYS A 257 -8.68 15.79 0.34
N LEU A 258 -9.33 15.28 -0.70
CA LEU A 258 -9.60 16.04 -1.91
C LEU A 258 -11.02 16.60 -1.96
N ASN A 259 -11.19 17.72 -2.68
CA ASN A 259 -12.49 18.22 -3.11
C ASN A 259 -12.81 17.81 -4.56
N ASP A 260 -14.05 18.02 -5.01
CA ASP A 260 -14.52 17.66 -6.37
C ASP A 260 -13.61 18.14 -7.51
N ASN A 261 -13.04 19.34 -7.40
CA ASN A 261 -12.16 19.89 -8.43
C ASN A 261 -10.80 19.20 -8.43
N GLN A 262 -10.26 18.93 -7.25
CA GLN A 262 -9.01 18.19 -7.09
C GLN A 262 -9.17 16.73 -7.54
N GLU A 263 -10.33 16.10 -7.31
CA GLU A 263 -10.63 14.77 -7.85
C GLU A 263 -10.62 14.76 -9.38
N LYS A 264 -11.25 15.75 -10.04
CA LYS A 264 -11.17 15.91 -11.50
C LYS A 264 -9.73 16.12 -11.97
N GLY A 265 -8.95 16.90 -11.23
CA GLY A 265 -7.52 17.08 -11.47
C GLY A 265 -6.76 15.75 -11.39
N LEU A 266 -7.03 14.93 -10.39
CA LEU A 266 -6.39 13.62 -10.19
C LEU A 266 -6.78 12.63 -11.29
N ASP A 267 -8.05 12.61 -11.68
CA ASP A 267 -8.51 11.78 -12.80
C ASP A 267 -7.87 12.18 -14.13
N PHE A 268 -7.65 13.48 -14.34
CA PHE A 268 -6.91 13.97 -15.50
C PHE A 268 -5.43 13.59 -15.45
N LEU A 269 -4.78 13.70 -14.28
CA LEU A 269 -3.42 13.25 -14.04
C LEU A 269 -3.26 11.75 -14.36
N LYS A 270 -4.17 10.90 -13.88
CA LYS A 270 -4.18 9.46 -14.18
C LYS A 270 -4.29 9.19 -15.68
N LYS A 271 -5.15 9.93 -16.38
CA LYS A 271 -5.26 9.84 -17.85
C LYS A 271 -3.97 10.28 -18.56
N ALA A 272 -3.19 11.18 -17.97
CA ALA A 272 -1.88 11.54 -18.49
C ALA A 272 -0.89 10.37 -18.37
N PHE A 273 -1.00 9.53 -17.34
CA PHE A 273 -0.08 8.41 -17.11
C PHE A 273 -0.44 7.10 -17.83
N ILE A 274 -1.70 6.89 -18.26
CA ILE A 274 -2.24 5.58 -18.68
C ILE A 274 -1.43 4.79 -19.73
N ASN A 275 -0.59 5.45 -20.53
CA ASN A 275 0.24 4.82 -21.58
C ASN A 275 1.74 4.74 -21.21
N LEU A 276 2.09 5.02 -19.95
CA LEU A 276 3.47 4.92 -19.48
C LEU A 276 3.72 3.56 -18.83
N VAL A 277 4.88 2.96 -19.14
CA VAL A 277 5.30 1.66 -18.56
C VAL A 277 5.38 1.73 -17.03
N ASN A 278 5.63 2.91 -16.47
CA ASN A 278 5.76 3.16 -15.03
C ASN A 278 4.59 4.00 -14.46
N ALA A 279 3.40 3.93 -15.07
CA ALA A 279 2.23 4.71 -14.64
C ALA A 279 1.92 4.54 -13.15
N ASP A 280 1.86 3.29 -12.66
CA ASP A 280 1.56 2.99 -11.26
C ASP A 280 2.60 3.56 -10.30
N TYR A 281 3.88 3.50 -10.69
CA TYR A 281 4.97 4.06 -9.90
C TYR A 281 4.93 5.59 -9.87
N MET A 282 4.59 6.24 -10.99
CA MET A 282 4.43 7.70 -11.02
C MET A 282 3.26 8.16 -10.18
N LEU A 283 2.11 7.49 -10.28
CA LEU A 283 0.95 7.77 -9.46
C LEU A 283 1.27 7.55 -7.98
N TYR A 284 1.88 6.41 -7.64
CA TYR A 284 2.32 6.13 -6.27
C TYR A 284 3.25 7.22 -5.73
N THR A 285 4.25 7.62 -6.50
CA THR A 285 5.19 8.68 -6.11
C THR A 285 4.47 10.02 -5.92
N PHE A 286 3.51 10.35 -6.79
CA PHE A 286 2.69 11.55 -6.66
C PHE A 286 1.87 11.55 -5.35
N LEU A 287 1.25 10.42 -5.03
CA LEU A 287 0.40 10.27 -3.85
C LEU A 287 1.19 10.25 -2.53
N LEU A 288 2.52 10.13 -2.56
CA LEU A 288 3.39 10.21 -1.39
C LEU A 288 3.91 11.63 -1.10
N PHE A 289 3.56 12.64 -1.90
CA PHE A 289 3.88 14.04 -1.55
C PHE A 289 3.01 14.53 -0.39
N SER A 290 3.38 15.66 0.22
CA SER A 290 2.57 16.24 1.29
C SER A 290 1.17 16.62 0.78
N GLU A 291 0.18 16.61 1.68
CA GLU A 291 -1.20 16.95 1.37
C GLU A 291 -1.32 18.30 0.64
N ASN A 292 -0.58 19.31 1.09
CA ASN A 292 -0.58 20.64 0.48
C ASN A 292 0.00 20.62 -0.94
N GLU A 293 1.11 19.90 -1.17
CA GLU A 293 1.71 19.80 -2.51
C GLU A 293 0.79 19.05 -3.49
N ILE A 294 0.13 17.99 -3.02
CA ILE A 294 -0.88 17.27 -3.81
C ILE A 294 -2.02 18.21 -4.18
N LYS A 295 -2.62 18.90 -3.19
CA LYS A 295 -3.74 19.83 -3.40
C LYS A 295 -3.38 20.93 -4.39
N GLU A 296 -2.26 21.62 -4.19
CA GLU A 296 -1.81 22.69 -5.09
C GLU A 296 -1.60 22.20 -6.53
N ALA A 297 -0.99 21.02 -6.70
CA ALA A 297 -0.77 20.46 -8.03
C ALA A 297 -2.11 20.09 -8.70
N LEU A 298 -3.05 19.49 -7.98
CA LEU A 298 -4.35 19.10 -8.51
C LEU A 298 -5.24 20.30 -8.85
N ASP A 299 -5.24 21.33 -8.01
CA ASP A 299 -5.95 22.59 -8.27
C ASP A 299 -5.39 23.26 -9.54
N HIS A 300 -4.06 23.26 -9.70
CA HIS A 300 -3.43 23.75 -10.92
C HIS A 300 -3.86 22.95 -12.14
N ILE A 301 -3.79 21.61 -12.09
CA ILE A 301 -4.23 20.74 -13.20
C ILE A 301 -5.68 21.02 -13.58
N TYR A 302 -6.56 21.13 -12.59
CA TYR A 302 -7.97 21.41 -12.83
C TYR A 302 -8.16 22.79 -13.49
N SER A 303 -7.49 23.83 -13.00
CA SER A 303 -7.60 25.19 -13.55
C SER A 303 -7.11 25.27 -15.01
N GLU A 304 -6.02 24.57 -15.34
CA GLU A 304 -5.47 24.51 -16.70
C GLU A 304 -6.36 23.67 -17.63
N LEU A 305 -7.04 22.65 -17.10
CA LEU A 305 -8.00 21.82 -17.84
C LEU A 305 -9.26 22.60 -18.21
N GLU A 306 -9.80 23.40 -17.28
CA GLU A 306 -10.99 24.24 -17.52
C GLU A 306 -10.76 25.22 -18.67
N LYS A 307 -9.56 25.82 -18.77
CA LYS A 307 -9.18 26.70 -19.91
C LYS A 307 -9.34 26.03 -21.27
N CYS A 308 -9.26 24.70 -21.33
CA CYS A 308 -9.33 23.96 -22.58
C CYS A 308 -10.75 23.87 -23.15
N ASN A 309 -11.80 24.17 -22.40
CA ASN A 309 -13.20 24.18 -22.87
C ASN A 309 -13.57 22.94 -23.71
N GLY A 310 -13.11 21.75 -23.30
CA GLY A 310 -13.38 20.49 -24.01
C GLY A 310 -12.54 20.23 -25.27
N ASN A 311 -11.54 21.06 -25.58
CA ASN A 311 -10.65 20.84 -26.73
C ASN A 311 -9.69 19.66 -26.49
N ASN A 312 -10.05 18.49 -27.03
CA ASN A 312 -9.28 17.24 -26.88
C ASN A 312 -7.81 17.38 -27.30
N LYS A 313 -7.50 18.07 -28.41
CA LYS A 313 -6.13 18.23 -28.89
C LYS A 313 -5.28 19.04 -27.91
N LYS A 314 -5.84 20.11 -27.35
CA LYS A 314 -5.15 20.92 -26.34
C LYS A 314 -5.00 20.15 -25.01
N GLN A 315 -6.00 19.37 -24.62
CA GLN A 315 -5.91 18.48 -23.45
C GLN A 315 -4.81 17.42 -23.62
N ASP A 316 -4.66 16.82 -24.79
CA ASP A 316 -3.59 15.83 -25.05
C ASP A 316 -2.20 16.45 -25.02
N THR A 317 -2.09 17.71 -25.46
CA THR A 317 -0.87 18.51 -25.31
C THR A 317 -0.57 18.75 -23.83
N PHE A 318 -1.59 19.10 -23.03
CA PHE A 318 -1.44 19.29 -21.59
C PHE A 318 -1.05 17.99 -20.85
N LYS A 319 -1.67 16.85 -21.18
CA LYS A 319 -1.23 15.52 -20.68
C LYS A 319 0.22 15.24 -21.02
N SER A 320 0.70 15.68 -22.18
CA SER A 320 2.11 15.51 -22.59
C SER A 320 3.05 16.36 -21.75
N ALA A 321 2.66 17.60 -21.43
CA ALA A 321 3.42 18.47 -20.52
C ALA A 321 3.52 17.87 -19.11
N ILE A 322 2.41 17.34 -18.57
CA ILE A 322 2.38 16.63 -17.29
C ILE A 322 3.35 15.45 -17.30
N ARG A 323 3.26 14.57 -18.32
CA ARG A 323 4.17 13.41 -18.44
C ARG A 323 5.64 13.81 -18.48
N ASN A 324 5.97 14.83 -19.28
CA ASN A 324 7.34 15.31 -19.39
C ASN A 324 7.88 15.80 -18.05
N TYR A 325 7.04 16.45 -17.25
CA TYR A 325 7.41 16.88 -15.91
C TYR A 325 7.72 15.69 -14.99
N PHE A 326 6.85 14.69 -14.94
CA PHE A 326 7.02 13.52 -14.07
C PHE A 326 8.14 12.57 -14.54
N ASN A 327 8.56 12.64 -15.81
CA ASN A 327 9.74 11.93 -16.30
C ASN A 327 11.07 12.52 -15.79
N ILE A 328 11.11 13.82 -15.46
CA ILE A 328 12.35 14.52 -15.07
C ILE A 328 12.40 14.90 -13.59
N ILE A 329 11.28 14.81 -12.88
CA ILE A 329 11.23 15.19 -11.46
C ILE A 329 12.08 14.23 -10.62
N SER A 330 13.20 14.73 -10.10
CA SER A 330 13.82 14.13 -8.91
C SER A 330 12.87 14.32 -7.73
N SER A 331 12.86 13.39 -6.77
CA SER A 331 11.94 13.21 -5.62
C SER A 331 11.65 14.42 -4.69
N LYS A 332 11.88 15.67 -5.07
CA LYS A 332 11.79 16.86 -4.22
C LYS A 332 11.14 18.11 -4.81
N LYS A 333 10.41 18.06 -5.94
CA LYS A 333 9.91 19.31 -6.55
C LYS A 333 8.48 19.24 -7.09
N LEU A 334 7.50 18.77 -6.33
CA LEU A 334 6.11 18.97 -6.79
C LEU A 334 5.73 20.47 -6.78
N TYR A 335 6.33 21.27 -5.89
CA TYR A 335 6.15 22.73 -5.82
C TYR A 335 6.35 23.48 -7.16
N ASP A 336 7.35 23.09 -7.95
CA ASP A 336 7.66 23.75 -9.24
C ASP A 336 6.63 23.45 -10.34
N PHE A 337 5.71 22.50 -10.10
CA PHE A 337 4.80 21.95 -11.11
C PHE A 337 3.94 23.04 -11.74
N LYS A 338 3.30 23.87 -10.91
CA LYS A 338 2.39 24.94 -11.38
C LYS A 338 3.07 25.98 -12.26
N TYR A 339 4.39 26.16 -12.12
CA TYR A 339 5.17 27.11 -12.88
C TYR A 339 5.73 26.53 -14.20
N LYS A 340 5.87 25.20 -14.27
CA LYS A 340 6.50 24.52 -15.43
C LYS A 340 5.52 23.77 -16.32
N VAL A 341 4.30 23.54 -15.86
CA VAL A 341 3.32 22.71 -16.55
C VAL A 341 2.04 23.51 -16.79
N THR A 342 1.95 24.18 -17.93
CA THR A 342 0.72 24.90 -18.35
C THR A 342 0.06 24.18 -19.52
N SER A 343 -1.23 24.38 -19.69
CA SER A 343 -1.91 23.94 -20.90
C SER A 343 -1.59 24.90 -22.06
N GLY A 344 -1.65 24.39 -23.29
CA GLY A 344 -1.69 25.23 -24.50
C GLY A 344 -3.10 25.77 -24.76
N CYS A 345 -3.92 25.80 -23.72
CA CYS A 345 -5.27 26.32 -23.73
C CYS A 345 -5.17 27.83 -23.54
#